data_AF-A0A968TI61-F1
#
_entry.id   AF-A0A968TI61-F1
#
_cell.length_a   1.000
_cell.length_b   1.000
_cell.length_c   1.000
_cell.angle_alpha   90.00
_cell.angle_beta   90.00
_cell.angle_gamma   90.00
#
_symmetry.space_group_name_H-M   'P 1'
#
loop_
_entity.id
_entity.type
_entity.pdbx_description
1 polymer ?
#
loop_
_entity_poly.entity_id
_entity_poly.type
_entity_poly.pdbx_seq_one_letter_code
_entity_poly.pdbx_strand_id
1 'polypeptide(L)'
;MTTHLSRQSRPKSQDRPLLENGDRLNRVEFERRYAAAPHIKKAELIEGVVYMAVEALLAGNMVQVLAVLQQGLTAAEHEAFVQQLSKRLQG
;
A
#
# COMPACT_ATOMS: atom_id res chain seq x y z
N MET A 1 -13.92 -0.74 49.14
CA MET A 1 -14.09 -1.91 48.26
C MET A 1 -14.82 -1.47 47.00
N THR A 2 -14.10 -1.18 45.91
CA THR A 2 -14.70 -0.94 44.58
C THR A 2 -13.75 -1.47 43.51
N THR A 3 -14.02 -2.72 43.13
CA THR A 3 -13.99 -3.34 41.80
C THR A 3 -12.95 -2.87 40.76
N HIS A 4 -12.04 -3.79 40.43
CA HIS A 4 -11.20 -3.79 39.22
C HIS A 4 -12.01 -3.62 37.93
N LEU A 5 -11.53 -2.77 37.03
CA LEU A 5 -11.82 -2.89 35.60
C LEU A 5 -10.50 -2.95 34.82
N SER A 6 -10.04 -4.18 34.59
CA SER A 6 -9.04 -4.50 33.60
C SER A 6 -9.65 -4.29 32.21
N ARG A 7 -9.17 -3.29 31.48
CA ARG A 7 -9.25 -3.27 30.01
C ARG A 7 -7.84 -3.42 29.47
N GLN A 8 -7.52 -4.65 29.11
CA GLN A 8 -6.46 -4.91 28.15
C GLN A 8 -6.74 -4.11 26.87
N SER A 9 -5.78 -3.31 26.46
CA SER A 9 -5.65 -2.80 25.09
C SER A 9 -4.18 -2.89 24.72
N ARG A 10 -3.71 -4.07 24.30
CA ARG A 10 -2.44 -4.16 23.56
C ARG A 10 -2.74 -3.68 22.13
N PRO A 11 -2.12 -2.63 21.58
CA PRO A 11 -1.91 -2.61 20.15
C PRO A 11 -0.71 -3.52 19.87
N LYS A 12 -0.97 -4.69 19.29
CA LYS A 12 0.03 -5.56 18.67
C LYS A 12 0.63 -4.88 17.42
N SER A 13 1.28 -3.72 17.58
CA SER A 13 2.00 -3.05 16.48
C SER A 13 3.47 -3.45 16.41
N GLN A 14 3.92 -4.36 17.28
CA GLN A 14 5.32 -4.78 17.39
C GLN A 14 5.70 -5.95 16.47
N ASP A 15 4.82 -6.34 15.53
CA ASP A 15 4.98 -7.56 14.72
C ASP A 15 4.69 -7.38 13.22
N ARG A 16 4.67 -6.14 12.70
CA ARG A 16 4.54 -5.92 11.25
C ARG A 16 5.77 -5.19 10.69
N PRO A 17 6.76 -5.92 10.16
CA PRO A 17 7.75 -5.36 9.26
C PRO A 17 7.13 -5.25 7.86
N LEU A 18 6.18 -4.33 7.66
CA LEU A 18 5.66 -4.01 6.32
C LEU A 18 5.45 -2.50 6.26
N LEU A 19 6.37 -1.85 5.56
CA LEU A 19 6.17 -0.50 5.03
C LEU A 19 5.30 -0.68 3.79
N GLU A 20 4.07 -0.19 3.81
CA GLU A 20 3.11 -0.37 2.71
C GLU A 20 2.94 0.93 1.91
N ASN A 21 2.60 0.78 0.62
CA ASN A 21 2.24 1.92 -0.21
C ASN A 21 0.97 2.60 0.34
N GLY A 22 1.03 3.90 0.61
CA GLY A 22 -0.06 4.67 1.21
C GLY A 22 -0.01 4.79 2.73
N ASP A 23 0.96 4.16 3.41
CA ASP A 23 1.16 4.32 4.85
C ASP A 23 1.35 5.80 5.22
N ARG A 24 0.72 6.25 6.31
CA ARG A 24 0.92 7.62 6.83
C ARG A 24 1.91 7.59 7.97
N LEU A 25 3.14 8.02 7.71
CA LEU A 25 4.24 7.97 8.66
C LEU A 25 4.88 9.34 8.81
N ASN A 26 5.42 9.60 9.99
CA ASN A 26 6.42 10.64 10.14
C ASN A 26 7.78 10.13 9.63
N ARG A 27 8.73 11.06 9.43
CA ARG A 27 10.06 10.75 8.92
C ARG A 27 10.79 9.67 9.73
N VAL A 28 10.75 9.75 11.05
CA VAL A 28 11.48 8.84 11.94
C VAL A 28 10.95 7.40 11.84
N GLU A 29 9.62 7.25 11.83
CA GLU A 29 8.98 5.94 11.69
C GLU A 29 9.19 5.36 10.29
N PHE A 30 9.17 6.20 9.25
CA PHE A 30 9.50 5.80 7.88
C PHE A 30 10.94 5.26 7.79
N GLU A 31 11.93 5.99 8.30
CA GLU A 31 13.33 5.56 8.27
C GLU A 31 13.54 4.23 8.99
N ARG A 32 12.94 4.08 10.18
CA ARG A 32 13.00 2.84 10.95
C ARG A 32 12.39 1.66 10.19
N ARG A 33 11.20 1.84 9.60
CA ARG A 33 10.52 0.78 8.86
C ARG A 33 11.21 0.44 7.54
N TYR A 34 11.71 1.45 6.84
CA TYR A 34 12.48 1.28 5.60
C TYR A 34 13.76 0.48 5.85
N ALA A 35 14.50 0.80 6.92
CA ALA A 35 15.70 0.05 7.31
C ALA A 35 15.40 -1.41 7.69
N ALA A 36 14.21 -1.68 8.24
CA ALA A 36 13.75 -3.02 8.60
C ALA A 36 13.13 -3.81 7.43
N ALA A 37 13.01 -3.22 6.24
CA ALA A 37 12.37 -3.81 5.06
C ALA A 37 13.37 -4.01 3.90
N PRO A 38 14.35 -4.93 4.02
CA PRO A 38 15.42 -5.12 3.02
C PRO A 38 14.92 -5.60 1.64
N HIS A 39 13.66 -6.06 1.56
CA HIS A 39 13.00 -6.42 0.31
C HIS A 39 12.50 -5.19 -0.47
N ILE A 40 12.35 -4.03 0.18
CA ILE A 40 11.92 -2.78 -0.45
C ILE A 40 13.15 -2.11 -1.05
N LYS A 41 13.18 -2.04 -2.38
CA LYS A 41 14.31 -1.45 -3.12
C LYS A 41 14.29 0.07 -3.14
N LYS A 42 13.09 0.66 -3.14
CA LYS A 42 12.90 2.10 -3.10
C LYS A 42 11.51 2.45 -2.55
N ALA A 43 11.49 3.36 -1.59
CA ALA A 43 10.29 4.01 -1.10
C ALA A 43 10.61 5.48 -0.81
N GLU A 44 9.62 6.34 -0.94
CA GLU A 44 9.73 7.77 -0.66
C GLU A 44 8.62 8.19 0.31
N LEU A 45 8.92 9.12 1.21
CA LEU A 45 7.92 9.74 2.09
C LEU A 45 7.61 11.14 1.55
N ILE A 46 6.41 11.33 1.03
CA ILE A 46 5.94 12.58 0.41
C ILE A 46 4.73 13.06 1.19
N GLU A 47 4.79 14.26 1.77
CA GLU A 47 3.69 14.83 2.59
C GLU A 47 3.19 13.89 3.71
N GLY A 48 4.12 13.10 4.29
CA GLY A 48 3.79 12.11 5.32
C GLY A 48 3.11 10.84 4.82
N VAL A 49 3.03 10.64 3.49
CA VAL A 49 2.51 9.42 2.86
C VAL A 49 3.65 8.65 2.19
N VAL A 50 3.68 7.35 2.42
CA VAL A 50 4.67 6.44 1.85
C VAL A 50 4.28 6.07 0.43
N TYR A 51 5.22 6.22 -0.48
CA TYR A 51 5.09 5.75 -1.86
C TYR A 51 6.15 4.69 -2.12
N MET A 52 5.69 3.46 -2.40
CA MET A 52 6.57 2.39 -2.89
C MET A 52 6.60 2.48 -4.40
N ALA A 53 7.80 2.61 -4.96
CA ALA A 53 7.93 2.85 -6.37
C ALA A 53 8.14 1.51 -7.09
N VAL A 54 7.16 1.17 -7.93
CA VAL A 54 7.03 -0.12 -8.63
C VAL A 54 8.21 -0.27 -9.59
N GLU A 55 9.08 -1.23 -9.32
CA GLU A 55 10.43 -1.43 -9.87
C GLU A 55 10.60 -1.11 -11.37
N ALA A 56 9.66 -1.54 -12.22
CA ALA A 56 9.70 -1.28 -13.67
C ALA A 56 9.50 0.21 -14.05
N LEU A 57 8.65 0.92 -13.30
CA LEU A 57 8.40 2.36 -13.50
C LEU A 57 9.65 3.18 -13.15
N LEU A 58 10.36 2.78 -12.08
CA LEU A 58 11.61 3.41 -11.68
C LEU A 58 12.79 3.09 -12.59
N ALA A 59 12.83 1.88 -13.14
CA ALA A 59 13.87 1.46 -14.07
C ALA A 59 13.74 2.10 -15.46
N GLY A 60 12.70 2.90 -15.70
CA GLY A 60 12.39 3.44 -17.03
C GLY A 60 12.02 2.35 -18.05
N ASN A 61 11.75 1.13 -17.58
CA ASN A 61 11.44 -0.01 -18.44
C ASN A 61 9.95 0.02 -18.81
N MET A 62 9.63 0.87 -19.78
CA MET A 62 8.25 1.08 -20.22
C MET A 62 7.63 -0.17 -20.85
N VAL A 63 8.41 -1.08 -21.44
CA VAL A 63 7.89 -2.34 -21.99
C VAL A 63 7.29 -3.20 -20.87
N GLN A 64 8.01 -3.33 -19.75
CA GLN A 64 7.52 -4.10 -18.61
C GLN A 64 6.34 -3.41 -17.92
N VAL A 65 6.38 -2.07 -17.79
CA VAL A 65 5.26 -1.30 -17.24
C VAL A 65 3.99 -1.49 -18.07
N LEU A 66 4.09 -1.39 -19.40
CA LEU A 66 2.96 -1.58 -20.31
C LEU A 66 2.44 -3.02 -20.25
N ALA A 67 3.31 -4.03 -20.16
CA ALA A 67 2.88 -5.42 -20.03
C ALA A 67 2.04 -5.66 -18.77
N VAL A 68 2.49 -5.15 -17.62
CA VAL A 68 1.76 -5.27 -16.34
C VAL A 68 0.43 -4.51 -16.38
N LEU A 69 0.41 -3.32 -16.98
CA LEU A 69 -0.83 -2.56 -17.17
C LEU A 69 -1.80 -3.29 -18.11
N GLN A 70 -1.32 -3.83 -19.22
CA GLN A 70 -2.13 -4.59 -20.18
C GLN A 70 -2.77 -5.80 -19.48
N GLN A 71 -2.00 -6.54 -18.68
CA GLN A 71 -2.51 -7.68 -17.89
C GLN A 71 -3.69 -7.26 -17.01
N GLY A 72 -3.56 -6.17 -16.25
CA GLY A 72 -4.64 -5.67 -15.40
C GLY A 72 -5.87 -5.19 -16.18
N LEU A 73 -5.67 -4.51 -17.31
CA LEU A 73 -6.76 -4.04 -18.17
C LEU A 73 -7.49 -5.20 -18.89
N THR A 74 -6.79 -6.30 -19.16
CA THR A 74 -7.36 -7.50 -19.78
C THR A 74 -7.93 -8.50 -18.77
N ALA A 75 -7.74 -8.26 -17.46
CA ALA A 75 -8.24 -9.14 -16.42
C ALA A 75 -9.77 -9.05 -16.33
N ALA A 76 -10.43 -10.17 -16.06
CA ALA A 76 -11.90 -10.24 -15.96
C ALA A 76 -12.45 -9.31 -14.86
N GLU A 77 -11.65 -9.04 -13.83
CA GLU A 77 -11.94 -8.11 -12.74
C GLU A 77 -12.13 -6.67 -13.25
N HIS A 78 -11.35 -6.25 -14.25
CA HIS A 78 -11.52 -4.93 -14.86
C HIS A 78 -12.82 -4.85 -15.66
N GLU A 79 -13.19 -5.90 -16.41
CA GLU A 79 -14.47 -5.95 -17.11
C GLU A 79 -15.65 -5.86 -16.13
N ALA A 80 -15.60 -6.64 -15.05
CA ALA A 80 -16.62 -6.59 -13.99
C ALA A 80 -16.74 -5.20 -13.37
N PHE A 81 -15.61 -4.53 -13.13
CA PHE A 81 -15.57 -3.16 -12.63
C PHE A 81 -16.22 -2.17 -13.60
N VAL A 82 -15.90 -2.25 -14.90
CA VAL A 82 -16.50 -1.39 -15.94
C VAL A 82 -18.01 -1.60 -16.02
N GLN A 83 -18.49 -2.84 -16.03
CA GLN A 83 -19.92 -3.13 -16.02
C GLN A 83 -20.62 -2.52 -14.79
N GLN A 84 -19.99 -2.60 -13.61
CA GLN A 84 -20.53 -2.02 -12.38
C GLN A 84 -20.49 -0.49 -12.38
N LEU A 85 -19.53 0.13 -13.07
CA LEU A 85 -19.46 1.58 -13.26
C LEU A 85 -20.54 2.07 -14.23
N SER A 86 -20.70 1.40 -15.38
CA SER A 86 -21.75 1.74 -16.36
C SER A 86 -23.14 1.66 -15.76
N LYS A 87 -23.42 0.63 -14.93
CA LYS A 87 -24.69 0.52 -14.20
C LYS A 87 -24.97 1.70 -13.27
N ARG A 88 -23.94 2.27 -12.64
CA ARG A 88 -24.07 3.42 -11.72
C ARG A 88 -24.27 4.75 -12.44
N LEU A 89 -23.84 4.85 -13.70
CA LEU A 89 -23.98 6.07 -14.51
C LEU A 89 -25.28 6.11 -15.33
N GLN A 90 -26.04 5.02 -15.35
CA GLN A 90 -27.31 4.87 -16.09
C GLN A 90 -28.55 4.95 -15.18
N GLY A 91 -28.37 5.21 -13.88
CA GLY A 91 -29.44 5.49 -12.92
C GLY A 91 -29.30 6.88 -12.35
#